data_AF-A0A7W1IWR7-F1
#
_entry.id   AF-A0A7W1IWR7-F1
#
_cell.length_a   1.000
_cell.length_b   1.000
_cell.length_c   1.000
_cell.angle_alpha   90.00
_cell.angle_beta   90.00
_cell.angle_gamma   90.00
#
_symmetry.space_group_name_H-M   'P 1'
#
loop_
_entity.id
_entity.type
_entity.pdbx_description
1 polymer ?
#
loop_
_entity_poly.entity_id
_entity_poly.type
_entity_poly.pdbx_seq_one_letter_code
_entity_poly.pdbx_strand_id
1 'polypeptide(L)' 'TGTIGVIIKAKLSGIIPFVRPIIEKIKQTDFRLSVEIETQALKEADE' A
#
# COMPACT_ATOMS: atom_id res chain seq x y z
N THR A 1 -5.44 -12.50 1.25
CA THR A 1 -5.12 -11.21 0.60
C THR A 1 -5.75 -10.11 1.41
N GLY A 2 -4.96 -9.34 2.16
CA GLY A 2 -5.46 -8.17 2.89
C GLY A 2 -5.61 -6.95 1.98
N THR A 3 -6.15 -5.86 2.52
CA THR A 3 -6.40 -4.59 1.80
C THR A 3 -5.14 -4.05 1.12
N ILE A 4 -3.98 -4.13 1.79
CA ILE A 4 -2.68 -3.68 1.25
C ILE A 4 -2.26 -4.47 0.00
N GLY A 5 -2.48 -5.80 -0.01
CA GLY A 5 -2.13 -6.63 -1.16
C GLY A 5 -2.94 -6.31 -2.41
N VAL A 6 -4.17 -5.80 -2.26
CA VAL A 6 -4.98 -5.33 -3.39
C VAL A 6 -4.40 -4.03 -3.96
N ILE A 7 -3.94 -3.13 -3.09
CA ILE A 7 -3.35 -1.84 -3.50
C ILE A 7 -2.03 -2.10 -4.26
N ILE A 8 -1.16 -2.98 -3.76
CA ILE A 8 0.08 -3.36 -4.44
C ILE A 8 -0.22 -3.96 -5.82
N LYS A 9 -1.16 -4.91 -5.91
CA LYS A 9 -1.57 -5.50 -7.19
C LYS A 9 -2.10 -4.45 -8.16
N ALA A 10 -2.86 -3.47 -7.68
CA ALA A 10 -3.38 -2.41 -8.52
C ALA A 10 -2.24 -1.54 -9.11
N LYS A 11 -1.19 -1.27 -8.33
CA LYS A 11 0.03 -0.57 -8.80
C LYS A 11 0.80 -1.40 -9.82
N LEU A 12 1.08 -2.67 -9.51
CA LEU A 12 1.78 -3.58 -10.42
C LEU A 12 1.01 -3.83 -11.71
N SER A 13 -0.33 -3.75 -11.66
CA SER A 13 -1.20 -3.85 -12.84
C SER A 13 -1.34 -2.51 -13.59
N GLY A 14 -0.67 -1.44 -13.17
CA GLY A 14 -0.72 -0.12 -13.79
C GLY A 14 -2.06 0.63 -13.61
N ILE A 15 -2.95 0.16 -12.73
CA ILE A 15 -4.26 0.78 -12.48
C ILE A 15 -4.10 2.06 -11.67
N ILE A 16 -3.21 2.05 -10.69
CA ILE A 16 -2.88 3.22 -9.89
C ILE A 16 -1.41 3.62 -10.09
N PRO A 17 -1.12 4.93 -10.14
CA PRO A 17 0.23 5.41 -10.41
C PRO A 17 1.15 5.35 -9.18
N PHE A 18 0.63 5.40 -7.94
CA PHE A 18 1.44 5.41 -6.71
C PHE A 18 0.68 4.76 -5.54
N VAL A 19 1.39 3.98 -4.72
CA VAL A 19 0.86 3.31 -3.52
C VAL A 19 0.98 4.19 -2.27
N ARG A 20 2.10 4.93 -2.15
CA ARG A 20 2.40 5.81 -1.03
C ARG A 20 1.27 6.78 -0.63
N PRO A 21 0.65 7.56 -1.54
CA PRO A 21 -0.42 8.50 -1.15
C PRO A 21 -1.68 7.79 -0.66
N ILE A 22 -1.91 6.54 -1.06
CA ILE A 22 -3.06 5.75 -0.61
C ILE A 22 -2.77 5.22 0.79
N ILE A 23 -1.58 4.68 1.04
CA ILE A 23 -1.16 4.21 2.37
C ILE A 23 -1.18 5.36 3.38
N GLU A 24 -0.67 6.54 3.02
CA GLU A 24 -0.70 7.72 3.90
C GLU A 24 -2.13 8.14 4.28
N LYS A 25 -3.08 8.10 3.32
CA LYS A 25 -4.50 8.34 3.62
C LYS A 25 -5.08 7.27 4.55
N ILE A 26 -4.70 6.00 4.35
CA ILE A 26 -5.17 4.90 5.20
C ILE A 26 -4.62 5.02 6.62
N LYS A 27 -3.36 5.45 6.79
CA LYS A 27 -2.74 5.70 8.10
C LYS A 27 -3.39 6.84 8.88
N GLN A 28 -4.07 7.76 8.20
CA GLN A 28 -4.87 8.81 8.85
C GLN A 28 -6.23 8.32 9.37
N THR A 29 -6.57 7.05 9.15
CA THR A 29 -7.80 6.42 9.63
C THR A 29 -7.50 5.43 10.75
N ASP A 30 -8.53 4.74 11.27
CA ASP A 30 -8.39 3.67 12.28
C ASP A 30 -7.76 2.38 11.73
N PHE A 31 -7.21 2.41 10.50
CA PHE A 31 -6.57 1.27 9.88
C PHE A 31 -5.21 0.99 10.52
N ARG A 32 -5.13 -0.11 11.27
CA ARG A 32 -3.90 -0.53 11.94
C ARG A 32 -2.93 -1.13 10.92
N LEU A 33 -1.90 -0.36 10.60
CA LEU A 33 -0.80 -0.79 9.74
C LEU A 33 0.51 -0.71 10.52
N SER A 34 1.19 -1.85 10.67
CA SER A 34 2.54 -1.86 11.22
C SER A 34 3.53 -1.32 10.18
N VAL A 35 4.57 -0.62 10.65
CA VAL A 35 5.64 -0.07 9.81
C VAL A 35 6.32 -1.15 8.96
N GLU A 36 6.42 -2.37 9.48
CA GLU A 36 6.99 -3.52 8.76
C GLU A 36 6.16 -3.88 7.51
N ILE A 37 4.83 -3.87 7.63
CA ILE A 37 3.91 -4.16 6.52
C ILE A 37 3.91 -3.02 5.51
N GLU A 38 3.98 -1.77 5.98
CA GLU A 38 4.14 -0.60 5.11
C GLU A 38 5.43 -0.70 4.28
N THR A 39 6.55 -1.00 4.92
CA THR A 39 7.87 -1.11 4.27
C THR A 39 7.89 -2.25 3.26
N GLN A 40 7.32 -3.39 3.63
CA GLN A 40 7.19 -4.54 2.73
C GLN A 40 6.29 -4.21 1.53
N ALA A 41 5.19 -3.48 1.76
CA ALA A 41 4.26 -3.08 0.71
C ALA A 41 4.88 -2.11 -0.30
N LEU A 42 5.65 -1.14 0.18
CA LEU A 42 6.39 -0.20 -0.67
C LEU A 42 7.46 -0.94 -1.49
N LYS A 43 8.22 -1.84 -0.86
CA LYS A 43 9.20 -2.68 -1.55
C LYS A 43 8.59 -3.56 -2.64
N GLU A 44 7.42 -4.16 -2.39
CA GLU A 44 6.71 -4.96 -3.40
C GLU A 44 6.08 -4.12 -4.51
N ALA A 45 5.80 -2.84 -4.23
CA ALA A 45 5.27 -1.88 -5.20
C ALA A 45 6.36 -1.16 -6.02
N ASP A 46 7.64 -1.48 -5.78
CA ASP A 46 8.80 -0.82 -6.36
C ASP A 46 8.87 0.70 -5.98
N GLU A 47 8.53 1.03 -4.72
CA GLU A 47 8.46 2.41 -4.16
C GLU A 47 9.12 2.57 -2.77
#